data_AF-A0A3M0Y8H3-F1
#
_entry.id   AF-A0A3M0Y8H3-F1
#
_cell.length_a   1.000
_cell.length_b   1.000
_cell.length_c   1.000
_cell.angle_alpha   90.00
_cell.angle_beta   90.00
_cell.angle_gamma   90.00
#
_symmetry.space_group_name_H-M   'P 1'
#
loop_
_entity.id
_entity.type
_entity.pdbx_description
1 polymer ?
#
loop_
_entity_poly.entity_id
_entity_poly.type
_entity_poly.pdbx_seq_one_letter_code
_entity_poly.pdbx_strand_id
1 'polypeptide(L)'
;MKYRQHHYDRQALIACAQGELFGPGNAQLPAPPMLMFDRITHISEEGGSHGKGEIIAELDIHPDLWFFDCHFPGDPVMPGCLGLDAMWQLV
;
A
#
# COMPACT_ATOMS: atom_id res chain seq x y z
N MET A 1 -8.45 -18.87 18.08
CA MET A 1 -7.34 -18.04 17.55
C MET A 1 -7.70 -17.66 16.12
N LYS A 2 -7.85 -16.37 15.81
CA LYS A 2 -7.88 -15.92 14.41
C LYS A 2 -6.44 -16.01 13.90
N TYR A 3 -6.20 -16.80 12.87
CA TYR A 3 -4.92 -16.77 12.16
C TYR A 3 -4.72 -15.35 11.60
N ARG A 4 -3.60 -14.72 11.93
CA ARG A 4 -3.22 -13.44 11.30
C ARG A 4 -2.70 -13.74 9.90
N GLN A 5 -3.19 -13.00 8.92
CA GLN A 5 -2.67 -13.09 7.56
C GLN A 5 -1.34 -12.35 7.48
N HIS A 6 -0.40 -12.94 6.74
CA HIS A 6 0.96 -12.40 6.52
C HIS A 6 1.16 -11.84 5.11
N HIS A 7 0.09 -11.80 4.31
CA HIS A 7 0.05 -11.23 2.96
C HIS A 7 -1.37 -10.76 2.67
N TYR A 8 -1.51 -9.74 1.83
CA TYR A 8 -2.78 -9.16 1.40
C TYR A 8 -2.72 -8.86 -0.09
N ASP A 9 -3.69 -9.37 -0.84
CA ASP A 9 -3.83 -9.08 -2.27
C ASP A 9 -4.59 -7.76 -2.50
N ARG A 10 -4.69 -7.35 -3.77
CA ARG A 10 -5.36 -6.10 -4.16
C ARG A 10 -6.80 -6.03 -3.65
N GLN A 11 -7.53 -7.14 -3.66
CA GLN A 11 -8.92 -7.15 -3.24
C GLN A 11 -9.03 -6.89 -1.74
N ALA A 12 -8.15 -7.47 -0.93
CA ALA A 12 -8.07 -7.21 0.50
C ALA A 12 -7.71 -5.74 0.80
N LEU A 13 -6.81 -5.13 0.02
CA LEU A 13 -6.47 -3.71 0.19
C LEU A 13 -7.64 -2.78 -0.16
N ILE A 14 -8.41 -3.10 -1.19
CA ILE A 14 -9.65 -2.35 -1.51
C ILE A 14 -10.68 -2.50 -0.39
N ALA A 15 -10.87 -3.72 0.14
CA ALA A 15 -11.74 -3.94 1.29
C ALA A 15 -11.26 -3.15 2.52
N CYS A 16 -9.94 -3.00 2.72
CA CYS A 16 -9.38 -2.13 3.76
C CYS A 16 -9.76 -0.67 3.55
N ALA A 17 -9.62 -0.15 2.33
CA ALA A 17 -10.03 1.22 1.99
C ALA A 17 -11.53 1.45 2.16
N GLN A 18 -12.35 0.41 2.03
CA GLN A 18 -13.80 0.44 2.29
C GLN A 18 -14.16 0.25 3.76
N GLY A 19 -13.19 0.00 4.65
CA GLY A 19 -13.41 -0.22 6.08
C GLY A 19 -13.91 -1.62 6.44
N GLU A 20 -13.83 -2.56 5.51
CA GLU A 20 -14.36 -3.91 5.65
C GLU A 20 -13.33 -4.88 6.22
N LEU A 21 -12.03 -4.59 6.06
CA LEU A 21 -10.95 -5.48 6.50
C LEU A 21 -10.78 -5.47 8.04
N PHE A 22 -10.65 -4.28 8.62
CA PHE A 22 -10.46 -4.12 10.07
C PHE A 22 -11.76 -3.78 10.81
N GLY A 23 -12.83 -3.44 10.09
CA GLY A 23 -14.14 -3.09 10.63
C GLY A 23 -14.26 -1.62 11.08
N PRO A 24 -15.48 -1.21 11.49
CA PRO A 24 -15.81 0.19 11.75
C PRO A 24 -14.96 0.82 12.87
N GLY A 25 -14.49 2.05 12.64
CA GLY A 25 -13.72 2.83 13.61
C GLY A 25 -12.23 2.46 13.70
N ASN A 26 -11.76 1.51 12.89
CA ASN A 26 -10.36 1.11 12.82
C ASN A 26 -9.66 1.73 11.59
N ALA A 27 -8.38 1.42 11.42
CA ALA A 27 -7.58 1.91 10.30
C ALA A 27 -8.20 1.56 8.94
N GLN A 28 -8.07 2.48 7.99
CA GLN A 28 -8.44 2.29 6.59
C GLN A 28 -7.28 2.77 5.72
N LEU A 29 -7.01 2.04 4.64
CA LEU A 29 -6.10 2.54 3.61
C LEU A 29 -6.78 3.65 2.80
N PRO A 30 -6.02 4.53 2.15
CA PRO A 30 -6.55 5.38 1.10
C PRO A 30 -7.19 4.55 -0.01
N ALA A 31 -8.28 5.03 -0.58
CA ALA A 31 -8.86 4.44 -1.79
C ALA A 31 -8.10 4.90 -3.04
N PRO A 32 -8.16 4.15 -4.17
CA PRO A 32 -7.71 4.67 -5.45
C PRO A 32 -8.33 6.05 -5.77
N PRO A 33 -7.57 6.98 -6.36
CA PRO A 33 -6.23 6.81 -6.93
C PRO A 33 -5.07 7.01 -5.93
N MET A 34 -5.33 7.17 -4.64
CA MET A 34 -4.32 7.42 -3.59
C MET A 34 -3.78 6.16 -2.92
N LEU A 35 -4.31 4.97 -3.23
CA LEU A 35 -3.72 3.70 -2.79
C LEU A 35 -2.43 3.43 -3.58
N MET A 36 -1.27 3.43 -2.91
CA MET A 36 0.05 3.45 -3.58
C MET A 36 0.80 2.11 -3.59
N PHE A 37 0.10 1.00 -3.39
CA PHE A 37 0.62 -0.36 -3.59
C PHE A 37 -0.52 -1.32 -3.93
N ASP A 38 -0.19 -2.38 -4.66
CA ASP A 38 -1.13 -3.39 -5.14
C ASP A 38 -1.30 -4.57 -4.19
N ARG A 39 -0.27 -4.84 -3.40
CA ARG A 39 -0.23 -6.01 -2.52
C ARG A 39 0.80 -5.83 -1.41
N ILE A 40 0.53 -6.48 -0.28
CA ILE A 40 1.50 -6.74 0.79
C ILE A 40 1.91 -8.20 0.64
N THR A 41 3.15 -8.46 0.22
CA THR A 41 3.66 -9.82 0.02
C THR A 41 4.17 -10.44 1.32
N HIS A 42 4.57 -9.60 2.28
CA HIS A 42 4.97 -10.03 3.62
C HIS A 42 4.63 -8.99 4.68
N ILE A 43 4.09 -9.43 5.81
CA ILE A 43 3.98 -8.64 7.04
C ILE A 43 4.22 -9.54 8.26
N SER A 44 5.08 -9.08 9.16
CA SER A 44 5.48 -9.83 10.34
C SER A 44 5.69 -8.89 11.54
N GLU A 45 5.35 -9.36 12.74
CA GLU A 45 5.67 -8.68 14.01
C GLU A 45 7.14 -8.89 14.42
N GLU A 46 7.83 -9.83 13.77
CA GLU A 46 9.23 -10.17 13.95
C GLU A 46 10.04 -9.89 12.67
N GLY A 47 11.37 -9.83 12.75
CA GLY A 47 12.23 -9.53 11.61
C GLY A 47 12.56 -8.04 11.46
N GLY A 48 12.97 -7.64 10.25
CA GLY A 48 13.52 -6.33 9.99
C GLY A 48 14.91 -6.12 10.60
N SER A 49 15.59 -5.04 10.19
CA SER A 49 16.94 -4.71 10.66
C SER A 49 17.06 -4.46 12.16
N HIS A 50 15.93 -4.23 12.84
CA HIS A 50 15.86 -3.96 14.28
C HIS A 50 15.14 -5.06 15.07
N GLY A 51 14.69 -6.15 14.43
CA GLY A 51 13.96 -7.24 15.11
C GLY A 51 12.59 -6.84 15.66
N LYS A 52 11.92 -5.84 15.06
CA LYS A 52 10.66 -5.25 15.56
C LYS A 52 9.53 -5.29 14.54
N GLY A 53 9.64 -6.19 13.56
CA GLY A 53 8.68 -6.34 12.47
C GLY A 53 9.16 -5.72 11.17
N GLU A 54 8.56 -6.18 10.08
CA GLU A 54 8.82 -5.74 8.73
C GLU A 54 7.58 -5.91 7.85
N ILE A 55 7.50 -5.08 6.81
CA ILE A 55 6.45 -5.13 5.80
C ILE A 55 7.11 -5.02 4.43
N ILE A 56 6.74 -5.89 3.51
CA ILE A 56 7.14 -5.85 2.11
C ILE A 56 5.85 -5.71 1.28
N ALA A 57 5.78 -4.65 0.50
CA ALA A 57 4.67 -4.33 -0.39
C ALA A 57 5.18 -3.95 -1.78
N GLU A 58 4.33 -4.10 -2.78
CA GLU A 58 4.68 -3.92 -4.19
C GLU A 58 3.62 -3.09 -4.91
N LEU A 59 4.06 -2.23 -5.82
CA LEU A 59 3.24 -1.51 -6.80
C LEU A 59 3.72 -1.90 -8.20
N ASP A 60 2.82 -2.40 -9.04
CA ASP A 60 3.12 -2.69 -10.43
C ASP A 60 3.15 -1.38 -11.23
N ILE A 61 4.30 -1.07 -11.84
CA ILE A 61 4.45 0.15 -12.64
C ILE A 61 4.00 -0.09 -14.07
N HIS A 62 3.04 0.71 -14.51
CA HIS A 62 2.52 0.71 -15.87
C HIS A 62 2.46 2.17 -16.40
N PRO A 63 2.70 2.42 -17.71
CA PRO A 63 2.76 3.78 -18.26
C PRO A 63 1.47 4.59 -18.11
N ASP A 64 0.34 3.91 -17.93
CA ASP A 64 -1.02 4.47 -17.75
C ASP A 64 -1.38 4.76 -16.27
N LEU A 65 -0.42 4.67 -15.35
CA LEU A 65 -0.63 5.18 -13.98
C LEU A 65 -0.90 6.69 -14.03
N TRP A 66 -2.01 7.11 -13.41
CA TRP A 66 -2.58 8.45 -13.51
C TRP A 66 -1.60 9.60 -13.28
N PHE A 67 -0.60 9.40 -12.42
CA PHE A 67 0.35 10.44 -12.05
C PHE A 67 1.36 10.72 -13.16
N PHE A 68 1.62 9.78 -14.08
CA PHE A 68 2.52 10.01 -15.20
C PHE A 68 1.95 10.99 -16.22
N ASP A 69 0.62 11.06 -16.35
CA ASP A 69 -0.04 12.01 -17.26
C ASP A 69 0.13 13.47 -16.82
N CYS A 70 0.31 13.71 -15.51
CA CYS A 70 0.38 15.06 -14.95
C CYS A 70 1.73 15.44 -14.34
N HIS A 71 2.66 14.50 -14.19
CA HIS A 71 3.93 14.72 -13.49
C HIS A 71 5.11 14.09 -14.24
N PHE A 72 5.71 14.76 -15.22
CA PHE A 72 5.34 16.04 -15.84
C PHE A 72 4.96 15.82 -17.30
N PRO A 73 4.17 16.72 -17.94
CA PRO A 73 3.91 16.62 -19.37
C PRO A 73 5.22 16.57 -20.18
N GLY A 74 5.47 15.45 -20.85
CA GLY A 74 6.68 15.21 -21.66
C GLY A 74 7.90 14.65 -20.90
N ASP A 75 7.80 14.47 -19.58
CA ASP A 75 8.83 13.88 -18.72
C ASP A 75 8.17 13.11 -17.57
N PRO A 76 7.57 11.93 -17.85
CA PRO A 76 6.76 11.20 -16.87
C PRO A 76 7.64 10.59 -15.77
N VAL A 77 7.39 10.98 -14.53
CA VAL A 77 8.07 10.48 -13.33
C VAL A 77 7.07 10.36 -12.17
N MET A 78 7.09 9.23 -11.47
CA MET A 78 6.25 9.06 -10.29
C MET A 78 6.58 10.15 -9.25
N PRO A 79 5.59 10.88 -8.72
CA PRO A 79 5.84 11.83 -7.66
C PRO A 79 6.47 11.14 -6.45
N GLY A 80 7.68 11.54 -6.06
CA GLY A 80 8.38 10.92 -4.92
C GLY A 80 7.60 10.99 -3.60
N CYS A 81 6.74 12.01 -3.45
CA CYS A 81 5.84 12.13 -2.31
C CYS A 81 4.81 11.01 -2.22
N LEU A 82 4.38 10.42 -3.33
CA LEU A 82 3.47 9.27 -3.32
C LEU A 82 4.18 7.99 -2.85
N GLY A 83 5.47 7.84 -3.15
CA GLY A 83 6.28 6.76 -2.57
C GLY A 83 6.49 6.94 -1.06
N LEU A 84 6.64 8.18 -0.59
CA LEU A 84 6.65 8.49 0.84
C LEU A 84 5.30 8.18 1.50
N ASP A 85 4.20 8.55 0.86
CA ASP A 85 2.85 8.24 1.34
C ASP A 85 2.59 6.73 1.40
N ALA A 86 3.07 5.96 0.41
CA ALA A 86 3.01 4.50 0.44
C ALA A 86 3.66 3.90 1.70
N MET A 87 4.80 4.44 2.15
CA MET A 87 5.44 4.00 3.39
C MET A 87 4.60 4.35 4.62
N TRP A 88 3.98 5.53 4.67
CA TRP A 88 3.10 5.90 5.78
C TRP A 88 1.78 5.12 5.80
N GLN A 89 1.24 4.76 4.64
CA GLN A 89 0.06 3.89 4.54
C GLN A 89 0.30 2.50 5.16
N LEU A 90 1.57 2.05 5.23
CA LEU A 90 1.96 0.76 5.80
C LEU A 90 2.25 0.80 7.31
N VAL A 91 2.30 1.98 7.95
CA VAL A 91 2.61 2.18 9.38
C VAL A 91 1.35 2.48 10.18
#